data_AF-A0A7C7UKV8-F1
#
_entry.id   AF-A0A7C7UKV8-F1
#
_cell.length_a   1.000
_cell.length_b   1.000
_cell.length_c   1.000
_cell.angle_alpha   90.00
_cell.angle_beta   90.00
_cell.angle_gamma   90.00
#
_symmetry.space_group_name_H-M   'P 1'
#
loop_
_entity.id
_entity.type
_entity.pdbx_description
1 polymer ?
#
loop_
_entity_poly.entity_id
_entity_poly.type
_entity_poly.pdbx_seq_one_letter_code
_entity_poly.pdbx_strand_id
1 'polypeptide(L)'
;MAKIFCKYHPDVPARWVCRHCQINFCTGCIEAEEGRTPECPVCHRAVESLGSGNVILPFWQRLPAIFAYPARLAPLLFILVLAAINLLLGPSIFGILIQLVLFVVFMKYAYMVLEQTARGYLEPVPVTWDTLSKELELPFKQLFVVFLLIVFNTQLYNWGGSGLLFVGQLLTALFFPASVMVLAVEHSF
;
A
#
# COMPACT_ATOMS: atom_id res chain seq x y z
N MET A 1 22.42 -1.53 11.81
CA MET A 1 23.68 -0.91 11.36
C MET A 1 23.67 0.54 11.80
N ALA A 2 24.80 1.05 12.28
CA ALA A 2 24.94 2.48 12.57
C ALA A 2 24.89 3.27 11.25
N LYS A 3 24.15 4.38 11.22
CA LYS A 3 24.12 5.27 10.04
C LYS A 3 25.46 5.95 9.88
N ILE A 4 25.97 6.00 8.65
CA ILE A 4 27.18 6.73 8.29
C ILE A 4 26.75 8.13 7.83
N PHE A 5 27.26 9.18 8.46
CA PHE A 5 26.90 10.56 8.15
C PHE A 5 27.92 11.22 7.22
N CYS A 6 27.48 12.26 6.52
CA CYS A 6 28.36 13.06 5.69
C CYS A 6 29.32 13.89 6.55
N LYS A 7 30.59 13.99 6.13
CA LYS A 7 31.60 14.79 6.86
C LYS A 7 31.25 16.28 6.91
N TYR A 8 30.65 16.80 5.85
CA TYR A 8 30.32 18.22 5.69
C TYR A 8 28.89 18.55 6.14
N HIS A 9 28.00 17.55 6.19
CA HIS A 9 26.61 17.69 6.60
C HIS A 9 26.30 16.62 7.67
N PRO A 10 26.57 16.92 8.96
CA PRO A 10 26.49 15.92 10.03
C PRO A 10 25.09 15.33 10.22
N ASP A 11 24.05 16.06 9.86
CA ASP A 11 22.65 15.64 10.02
C ASP A 11 22.15 14.78 8.85
N VAL A 12 22.94 14.64 7.78
CA VAL A 12 22.52 13.97 6.54
C VAL A 12 23.28 12.65 6.36
N PRO A 13 22.58 11.52 6.12
CA PRO A 13 23.24 10.25 5.86
C PRO A 13 24.06 10.32 4.56
N ALA A 14 25.25 9.75 4.59
CA ALA A 14 26.11 9.65 3.41
C ALA A 14 25.57 8.63 2.41
N ARG A 15 25.70 8.94 1.12
CA ARG A 15 25.38 8.02 0.01
C ARG A 15 26.64 7.48 -0.66
N TRP A 16 27.75 8.21 -0.57
CA TRP A 16 29.02 7.83 -1.19
C TRP A 16 30.17 7.86 -0.20
N VAL A 17 31.17 7.03 -0.48
CA VAL A 17 32.44 7.00 0.23
C VAL A 17 33.59 7.07 -0.77
N CYS A 18 34.54 7.97 -0.51
CA CYS A 18 35.81 7.97 -1.21
C CYS A 18 36.81 7.11 -0.43
N ARG A 19 37.21 5.94 -0.95
CA ARG A 19 38.20 5.09 -0.29
C ARG A 19 39.61 5.69 -0.25
N HIS A 20 39.91 6.65 -1.13
CA HIS A 20 41.22 7.29 -1.15
C HIS A 20 41.34 8.35 -0.04
N CYS A 21 40.38 9.26 0.06
CA CYS A 21 40.36 10.30 1.09
C CYS A 21 39.76 9.82 2.42
N GLN A 22 39.08 8.67 2.43
CA GLN A 22 38.31 8.14 3.57
C GLN A 22 37.24 9.15 4.03
N ILE A 23 36.56 9.80 3.09
CA ILE A 23 35.51 10.82 3.34
C ILE A 23 34.17 10.31 2.83
N ASN A 24 33.13 10.51 3.65
CA ASN A 24 31.74 10.19 3.34
C ASN A 24 30.98 11.44 2.87
N PHE A 25 30.21 11.30 1.79
CA PHE A 25 29.49 12.39 1.12
C PHE A 25 27.99 12.07 1.02
N CYS A 26 27.12 13.06 1.24
CA CYS A 26 25.68 12.98 1.01
C CYS A 26 25.30 13.38 -0.42
N THR A 27 24.04 13.16 -0.80
CA THR A 27 23.43 13.55 -2.10
C THR A 27 23.59 15.01 -2.49
N GLY A 28 23.74 15.91 -1.53
CA GLY A 28 24.00 17.33 -1.82
C GLY A 28 25.47 17.67 -2.09
N CYS A 29 26.42 16.80 -1.73
CA CYS A 29 27.85 17.05 -1.96
C CYS A 29 28.35 16.50 -3.29
N ILE A 30 27.67 15.49 -3.84
CA ILE A 30 28.01 14.85 -5.12
C ILE A 30 26.69 14.67 -5.86
N GLU A 31 26.51 15.37 -6.98
CA GLU A 31 25.37 15.12 -7.86
C GLU A 31 25.72 13.95 -8.77
N ALA A 32 24.97 12.86 -8.65
CA ALA A 32 25.11 11.73 -9.56
C ALA A 32 24.30 12.01 -10.82
N GLU A 33 24.98 12.42 -11.88
CA GLU A 33 24.39 12.51 -13.22
C GLU A 33 24.25 11.12 -13.84
N GLU A 34 23.15 10.89 -14.57
CA GLU A 34 22.95 9.65 -15.33
C GLU A 34 24.07 9.46 -16.36
N GLY A 35 24.74 8.30 -16.31
CA GLY A 35 25.81 7.94 -17.24
C GLY A 35 27.22 8.43 -16.86
N ARG A 36 27.38 9.18 -15.77
CA ARG A 36 28.71 9.55 -15.23
C ARG A 36 29.02 8.84 -13.92
N THR A 37 30.26 8.39 -13.79
CA THR A 37 30.75 7.89 -12.51
C THR A 37 30.90 9.07 -11.54
N PRO A 38 30.25 9.05 -10.37
CA PRO A 38 30.39 10.12 -9.41
C PRO A 38 31.84 10.20 -8.93
N GLU A 39 32.37 11.43 -8.87
CA GLU A 39 33.76 11.70 -8.47
C GLU A 39 33.83 12.47 -7.16
N CYS A 40 34.92 12.28 -6.43
CA CYS A 40 35.18 13.00 -5.19
C CYS A 40 35.59 14.45 -5.51
N PRO A 41 34.95 15.48 -4.90
CA PRO A 41 35.29 16.88 -5.14
C PRO A 41 36.68 17.28 -4.60
N VAL A 42 37.32 16.43 -3.80
CA VAL A 42 38.63 16.69 -3.20
C VAL A 42 39.77 16.08 -4.02
N CYS A 43 39.61 14.84 -4.49
CA CYS A 43 40.69 14.10 -5.17
C CYS A 43 40.36 13.68 -6.60
N HIS A 44 39.17 14.02 -7.12
CA HIS A 44 38.70 13.71 -8.48
C HIS A 44 38.81 12.22 -8.85
N ARG A 45 38.70 11.33 -7.86
CA ARG A 45 38.63 9.89 -8.08
C ARG A 45 37.19 9.42 -7.96
N ALA A 46 36.88 8.34 -8.66
CA ALA A 46 35.58 7.68 -8.56
C ALA A 46 35.27 7.32 -7.09
N VAL A 47 34.03 7.63 -6.67
CA VAL A 47 33.53 7.27 -5.35
C VAL A 47 32.66 6.02 -5.42
N GLU A 48 32.65 5.24 -4.34
CA GLU A 48 31.80 4.07 -4.23
C GLU A 48 30.47 4.43 -3.55
N SER A 49 29.39 3.80 -4.00
CA SER A 49 28.07 3.92 -3.38
C SER A 49 28.03 3.08 -2.10
N LEU A 50 27.61 3.69 -0.99
CA LEU A 50 27.30 2.99 0.27
C LEU A 50 25.96 2.23 0.20
N GLY A 51 25.25 2.31 -0.93
CA GLY A 51 23.94 1.71 -1.13
C GLY A 51 22.80 2.56 -0.52
N SER A 52 21.58 2.26 -0.97
CA SER A 52 20.37 2.96 -0.49
C SER A 52 20.05 2.67 0.98
N GLY A 53 20.59 1.60 1.56
CA GLY A 53 20.32 1.18 2.94
C GLY A 53 20.83 2.15 4.02
N ASN A 54 21.79 3.03 3.71
CA ASN A 54 22.24 4.05 4.66
C ASN A 54 21.39 5.34 4.60
N VAL A 55 20.73 5.58 3.46
CA VAL A 55 19.92 6.78 3.20
C VAL A 55 18.43 6.53 3.49
N ILE A 56 17.92 5.38 3.08
CA ILE A 56 16.51 5.00 3.17
C ILE A 56 16.34 4.01 4.32
N LEU A 57 15.35 4.26 5.18
CA LEU A 57 14.93 3.30 6.19
C LEU A 57 14.55 1.97 5.49
N PRO A 58 15.12 0.83 5.90
CA PRO A 58 14.81 -0.45 5.29
C PRO A 58 13.31 -0.75 5.44
N PHE A 59 12.75 -1.40 4.41
CA PHE A 59 11.33 -1.75 4.34
C PHE A 59 10.80 -2.40 5.62
N TRP A 60 11.54 -3.35 6.18
CA TRP A 60 11.16 -4.09 7.39
C TRP A 60 10.95 -3.19 8.62
N GLN A 61 11.62 -2.03 8.69
CA GLN A 61 11.41 -1.08 9.79
C GLN A 61 10.13 -0.24 9.59
N ARG A 62 9.66 -0.10 8.35
CA ARG A 62 8.38 0.57 8.04
C ARG A 62 7.19 -0.37 8.14
N LEU A 63 7.40 -1.66 7.95
CA LEU A 63 6.36 -2.69 7.91
C LEU A 63 5.42 -2.68 9.13
N PRO A 64 5.91 -2.62 10.39
CA PRO A 64 5.02 -2.58 11.55
C PRO A 64 4.11 -1.34 11.57
N ALA A 65 4.63 -0.19 11.11
CA ALA A 65 3.86 1.05 11.06
C ALA A 65 2.74 1.00 10.00
N ILE A 66 2.94 0.26 8.90
CA ILE A 66 1.92 0.01 7.88
C ILE A 66 0.81 -0.88 8.44
N PHE A 67 1.15 -1.98 9.12
CA PHE A 67 0.16 -2.87 9.74
C PHE A 67 -0.57 -2.24 10.92
N ALA A 68 0.06 -1.32 11.64
CA ALA A 68 -0.59 -0.57 12.72
C ALA A 68 -1.51 0.56 12.21
N TYR A 69 -1.55 0.83 10.91
CA TYR A 69 -2.35 1.92 10.35
C TYR A 69 -3.85 1.82 10.67
N PRO A 70 -4.53 0.66 10.52
CA PRO A 70 -5.95 0.52 10.86
C PRO A 70 -6.25 0.70 12.36
N ALA A 71 -5.25 0.49 13.22
CA ALA A 71 -5.36 0.65 14.67
C ALA A 71 -5.22 2.11 15.13
N ARG A 72 -4.98 3.05 14.20
CA ARG A 72 -4.99 4.48 14.51
C ARG A 72 -6.43 4.95 14.74
N LEU A 73 -6.59 5.96 15.61
CA LEU A 73 -7.90 6.38 16.12
C LEU A 73 -8.92 6.73 15.02
N ALA A 74 -8.54 7.50 14.00
CA ALA A 74 -9.44 7.87 12.92
C ALA A 74 -9.91 6.66 12.07
N PRO A 75 -9.00 5.85 11.47
CA PRO A 75 -9.40 4.62 10.76
C PRO A 75 -10.18 3.64 11.64
N LEU A 76 -9.78 3.49 12.91
CA LEU A 76 -10.41 2.57 13.85
C LEU A 76 -11.87 2.97 14.13
N LEU A 77 -12.13 4.26 14.41
CA LEU A 77 -13.48 4.76 14.63
C LEU A 77 -14.34 4.60 13.37
N PHE A 78 -13.78 4.86 12.19
CA PHE A 78 -14.49 4.66 10.93
C PHE A 78 -14.92 3.19 10.74
N ILE A 79 -13.99 2.24 10.93
CA ILE A 79 -14.29 0.80 10.84
C ILE A 79 -15.33 0.39 11.89
N LEU A 80 -15.21 0.89 13.13
CA LEU A 80 -16.15 0.58 14.21
C LEU A 80 -17.56 1.08 13.91
N VAL A 81 -17.70 2.29 13.38
CA VAL A 81 -19.00 2.85 12.97
C VAL A 81 -19.62 2.02 11.85
N LEU A 82 -18.85 1.67 10.82
CA LEU A 82 -19.34 0.82 9.72
C LEU A 82 -19.77 -0.57 10.24
N ALA A 83 -18.99 -1.17 11.13
CA ALA A 83 -19.32 -2.46 11.75
C ALA A 83 -20.57 -2.39 12.63
N ALA A 84 -20.73 -1.32 13.42
CA ALA A 84 -21.91 -1.10 14.25
C ALA A 84 -23.18 -0.92 13.40
N ILE A 85 -23.10 -0.17 12.29
CA ILE A 85 -24.22 -0.06 11.35
C ILE A 85 -24.53 -1.44 10.76
N ASN A 86 -23.51 -2.19 10.33
CA ASN A 86 -23.70 -3.51 9.73
C ASN A 86 -24.39 -4.50 10.68
N LEU A 87 -24.05 -4.49 11.98
CA LEU A 87 -24.64 -5.34 13.00
C LEU A 87 -26.14 -5.06 13.24
N LEU A 88 -26.57 -3.81 13.05
CA LEU A 88 -27.97 -3.41 13.20
C LEU A 88 -28.83 -3.79 11.98
N LEU A 89 -28.21 -4.21 10.87
CA LEU A 89 -28.92 -4.59 9.65
C LEU A 89 -29.38 -6.05 9.74
N GLY A 90 -30.69 -6.27 9.67
CA GLY A 90 -31.28 -7.61 9.51
C GLY A 90 -31.23 -8.12 8.06
N PRO A 91 -31.62 -9.38 7.81
CA PRO A 91 -31.62 -10.04 6.49
C PRO A 91 -32.75 -9.54 5.56
N SER A 92 -33.07 -8.26 5.61
CA SER A 92 -34.05 -7.61 4.72
C SER A 92 -33.39 -7.21 3.40
N ILE A 93 -34.19 -7.10 2.33
CA ILE A 93 -33.75 -6.55 1.03
C ILE A 93 -33.14 -5.15 1.23
N PHE A 94 -33.75 -4.33 2.10
CA PHE A 94 -33.20 -3.03 2.47
C PHE A 94 -31.86 -3.13 3.20
N GLY A 95 -31.68 -4.17 4.02
CA GLY A 95 -30.42 -4.47 4.70
C GLY A 95 -29.30 -4.75 3.71
N ILE A 96 -29.57 -5.58 2.69
CA ILE A 96 -28.61 -5.92 1.63
C ILE A 96 -28.17 -4.67 0.85
N LEU A 97 -29.11 -3.79 0.50
CA LEU A 97 -28.79 -2.54 -0.19
C LEU A 97 -27.87 -1.64 0.64
N ILE A 98 -28.16 -1.49 1.94
CA ILE A 98 -27.32 -0.71 2.85
C ILE A 98 -25.95 -1.36 2.99
N GLN A 99 -25.87 -2.69 3.13
CA GLN A 99 -24.60 -3.42 3.19
C GLN A 99 -23.75 -3.19 1.93
N LEU A 100 -24.37 -3.15 0.75
CA LEU A 100 -23.68 -2.86 -0.50
C LEU A 100 -23.09 -1.44 -0.51
N VAL A 101 -23.86 -0.45 -0.03
CA VAL A 101 -23.36 0.94 0.12
C VAL A 101 -22.21 1.00 1.11
N LEU A 102 -22.33 0.35 2.27
CA LEU A 102 -21.26 0.28 3.27
C LEU A 102 -19.99 -0.37 2.70
N PHE A 103 -20.14 -1.43 1.89
CA PHE A 103 -19.02 -2.08 1.22
C PHE A 103 -18.32 -1.13 0.23
N VAL A 104 -19.08 -0.40 -0.59
CA VAL A 104 -18.52 0.59 -1.52
C VAL A 104 -17.75 1.68 -0.78
N VAL A 105 -18.34 2.22 0.31
CA VAL A 105 -17.71 3.24 1.15
C VAL A 105 -16.43 2.73 1.82
N PHE A 106 -16.48 1.50 2.35
CA PHE A 106 -15.31 0.85 2.95
C PHE A 106 -14.19 0.62 1.92
N MET A 107 -14.52 0.04 0.76
CA MET A 107 -13.55 -0.22 -0.30
C MET A 107 -12.92 1.07 -0.82
N LYS A 108 -13.70 2.14 -0.99
CA LYS A 108 -13.17 3.46 -1.39
C LYS A 108 -12.14 3.96 -0.38
N TYR A 109 -12.47 3.87 0.91
CA TYR A 109 -11.55 4.27 1.97
C TYR A 109 -10.28 3.41 1.96
N ALA A 110 -10.41 2.10 1.80
CA ALA A 110 -9.28 1.17 1.73
C ALA A 110 -8.35 1.48 0.55
N TYR A 111 -8.89 1.73 -0.65
CA TYR A 111 -8.08 2.12 -1.82
C TYR A 111 -7.39 3.47 -1.62
N MET A 112 -8.05 4.44 -1.00
CA MET A 112 -7.44 5.73 -0.67
C MET A 112 -6.27 5.59 0.31
N VAL A 113 -6.43 4.75 1.34
CA VAL A 113 -5.36 4.42 2.27
C VAL A 113 -4.21 3.71 1.55
N LEU A 114 -4.52 2.76 0.66
CA LEU A 114 -3.52 2.03 -0.12
C LEU A 114 -2.70 2.98 -1.01
N GLU A 115 -3.36 3.91 -1.71
CA GLU A 115 -2.69 4.88 -2.58
C GLU A 115 -1.78 5.85 -1.78
N GLN A 116 -2.28 6.38 -0.66
CA GLN A 116 -1.49 7.30 0.17
C GLN A 116 -0.30 6.61 0.83
N THR A 117 -0.51 5.39 1.33
CA THR A 117 0.57 4.59 1.91
C THR A 117 1.60 4.16 0.87
N ALA A 118 1.19 3.89 -0.37
CA ALA A 118 2.09 3.63 -1.49
C ALA A 118 2.97 4.85 -1.83
N ARG A 119 2.45 6.07 -1.69
CA ARG A 119 3.21 7.33 -1.81
C ARG A 119 4.06 7.67 -0.58
N GLY A 120 4.01 6.85 0.47
CA GLY A 120 4.77 7.05 1.71
C GLY A 120 4.11 7.98 2.72
N TYR A 121 2.88 8.43 2.46
CA TYR A 121 2.08 9.17 3.45
C TYR A 121 1.46 8.17 4.42
N LEU A 122 2.00 8.15 5.65
CA LEU A 122 1.51 7.29 6.72
C LEU A 122 0.59 8.04 7.68
N GLU A 123 0.13 9.24 7.35
CA GLU A 123 -0.78 10.01 8.20
C GLU A 123 -2.24 9.57 8.01
N PRO A 124 -3.06 9.60 9.07
CA PRO A 124 -4.44 9.16 8.97
C PRO A 124 -5.25 10.07 8.04
N VAL A 125 -5.82 9.50 6.98
CA VAL A 125 -6.65 10.26 6.02
C VAL A 125 -7.96 10.68 6.69
N PRO A 126 -8.33 11.97 6.67
CA PRO A 126 -9.63 12.41 7.15
C PRO A 126 -10.73 11.87 6.23
N VAL A 127 -11.79 11.33 6.82
CA VAL A 127 -12.98 10.87 6.09
C VAL A 127 -13.86 12.09 5.83
N THR A 128 -13.87 12.59 4.60
CA THR A 128 -14.73 13.70 4.18
C THR A 128 -15.66 13.27 3.06
N TRP A 129 -16.82 13.92 2.94
CA TRP A 129 -17.77 13.61 1.86
C TRP A 129 -17.16 13.77 0.47
N ASP A 130 -16.30 14.75 0.29
CA ASP A 130 -15.66 15.07 -0.99
C ASP A 130 -14.58 14.05 -1.39
N THR A 131 -13.99 13.33 -0.44
CA THR A 131 -13.02 12.25 -0.70
C THR A 131 -13.70 10.90 -0.96
N LEU A 132 -14.89 10.69 -0.39
CA LEU A 132 -15.68 9.47 -0.58
C LEU A 132 -16.50 9.47 -1.88
N SER A 133 -16.95 10.64 -2.36
CA SER A 133 -17.79 10.75 -3.55
C SER A 133 -17.02 10.76 -4.87
N LYS A 134 -15.74 11.15 -4.84
CA LYS A 134 -14.86 11.17 -6.02
C LYS A 134 -14.35 9.76 -6.33
N GLU A 135 -14.20 9.45 -7.62
CA GLU A 135 -13.54 8.22 -8.09
C GLU A 135 -14.15 6.92 -7.53
N LEU A 136 -15.48 6.82 -7.58
CA LEU A 136 -16.22 5.62 -7.19
C LEU A 136 -16.07 4.45 -8.17
N GLU A 137 -15.36 4.62 -9.28
CA GLU A 137 -15.20 3.58 -10.30
C GLU A 137 -14.50 2.32 -9.75
N LEU A 138 -13.45 2.49 -8.94
CA LEU A 138 -12.68 1.39 -8.36
C LEU A 138 -13.51 0.44 -7.47
N PRO A 139 -14.28 0.92 -6.47
CA PRO A 139 -15.09 0.02 -5.64
C PRO A 139 -16.21 -0.66 -6.44
N PHE A 140 -16.76 -0.03 -7.49
CA PHE A 140 -17.72 -0.69 -8.38
C PHE A 140 -17.08 -1.80 -9.21
N LYS A 141 -15.87 -1.58 -9.75
CA LYS A 141 -15.08 -2.64 -10.41
C LYS A 141 -14.80 -3.80 -9.46
N GLN A 142 -14.40 -3.53 -8.22
CA GLN A 142 -14.20 -4.59 -7.23
C GLN A 142 -15.49 -5.36 -6.94
N LEU A 143 -16.63 -4.67 -6.82
CA LEU A 143 -17.93 -5.32 -6.61
C LEU A 143 -18.28 -6.26 -7.76
N PHE A 144 -17.97 -5.86 -9.00
CA PHE A 144 -18.14 -6.72 -10.17
C PHE A 144 -17.26 -7.98 -10.10
N VAL A 145 -15.99 -7.85 -9.71
CA VAL A 145 -15.11 -9.02 -9.50
C VAL A 145 -15.66 -9.95 -8.41
N VAL A 146 -16.08 -9.40 -7.27
CA VAL A 146 -16.67 -10.21 -6.19
C VAL A 146 -17.92 -10.94 -6.68
N PHE A 147 -18.77 -10.26 -7.46
CA PHE A 147 -19.93 -10.88 -8.08
C PHE A 147 -19.55 -12.06 -8.99
N LEU A 148 -18.55 -11.88 -9.87
CA LEU A 148 -18.07 -12.97 -10.74
C LEU A 148 -17.51 -14.15 -9.94
N LEU A 149 -16.77 -13.89 -8.85
CA LEU A 149 -16.24 -14.93 -7.98
C LEU A 149 -17.37 -15.68 -7.25
N ILE A 150 -18.42 -14.99 -6.79
CA ILE A 150 -19.60 -15.62 -6.18
C ILE A 150 -20.31 -16.53 -7.20
N VAL A 151 -20.54 -16.04 -8.42
CA VAL A 151 -21.16 -16.83 -9.50
C VAL A 151 -20.31 -18.06 -9.81
N PHE A 152 -19.00 -17.89 -9.96
CA PHE A 152 -18.07 -19.00 -10.20
C PHE A 152 -18.16 -20.09 -9.13
N ASN A 153 -18.10 -19.73 -7.84
CA ASN A 153 -18.22 -20.69 -6.73
C ASN A 153 -19.60 -21.38 -6.70
N THR A 154 -20.67 -20.64 -7.01
CA THR A 154 -22.03 -21.20 -7.06
C THR A 154 -22.16 -22.23 -8.17
N GLN A 155 -21.57 -21.98 -9.34
CA GLN A 155 -21.56 -22.95 -10.45
C GLN A 155 -20.75 -24.20 -10.14
N LEU A 156 -19.57 -24.05 -9.52
CA LEU A 156 -18.77 -25.19 -9.07
C LEU A 156 -19.52 -26.09 -8.08
N TYR A 157 -20.26 -25.48 -7.15
CA TYR A 157 -21.11 -26.20 -6.21
C TYR A 157 -22.22 -26.98 -6.92
N ASN A 158 -22.89 -26.36 -7.89
CA ASN A 158 -23.95 -27.01 -8.65
C ASN A 158 -23.45 -28.20 -9.48
N TRP A 159 -22.19 -28.18 -9.93
CA TRP A 159 -21.63 -29.23 -10.78
C TRP A 159 -21.04 -30.42 -10.01
N GLY A 160 -20.34 -30.17 -8.91
CA GLY A 160 -19.62 -31.24 -8.20
C GLY A 160 -19.74 -31.19 -6.69
N GLY A 161 -20.78 -30.52 -6.19
CA GLY A 161 -21.12 -30.49 -4.78
C GLY A 161 -20.06 -29.80 -3.91
N SER A 162 -20.00 -30.20 -2.65
CA SER A 162 -19.16 -29.55 -1.63
C SER A 162 -17.66 -29.69 -1.90
N GLY A 163 -17.20 -30.79 -2.50
CA GLY A 163 -15.77 -31.02 -2.77
C GLY A 163 -15.17 -30.01 -3.75
N LEU A 164 -15.87 -29.73 -4.86
CA LEU A 164 -15.44 -28.74 -5.86
C LEU A 164 -15.55 -27.30 -5.33
N LEU A 165 -16.51 -27.03 -4.43
CA LEU A 165 -16.61 -25.73 -3.76
C LEU A 165 -15.39 -25.44 -2.88
N PHE A 166 -14.82 -26.43 -2.17
CA PHE A 166 -13.59 -26.21 -1.40
C PHE A 166 -12.43 -25.77 -2.28
N VAL A 167 -12.27 -26.42 -3.45
CA VAL A 167 -11.24 -26.03 -4.43
C VAL A 167 -11.52 -24.62 -4.97
N GLY A 168 -12.77 -24.30 -5.28
CA GLY A 168 -13.20 -22.98 -5.72
C GLY A 168 -12.89 -21.87 -4.70
N GLN A 169 -13.12 -22.14 -3.41
CA GLN A 169 -12.82 -21.21 -2.33
C GLN A 169 -11.32 -20.97 -2.17
N LEU A 170 -10.49 -22.02 -2.27
CA LEU A 170 -9.04 -21.88 -2.24
C LEU A 170 -8.53 -21.00 -3.39
N LEU A 171 -9.06 -21.21 -4.60
CA LEU A 171 -8.73 -20.36 -5.75
C LEU A 171 -9.18 -18.91 -5.50
N THR A 172 -10.40 -18.72 -5.03
CA THR A 172 -10.97 -17.39 -4.75
C THR A 172 -10.14 -16.62 -3.71
N ALA A 173 -9.68 -17.31 -2.66
CA ALA A 173 -8.82 -16.71 -1.63
C ALA A 173 -7.48 -16.21 -2.19
N LEU A 174 -6.98 -16.83 -3.26
CA LEU A 174 -5.75 -16.41 -3.95
C LEU A 174 -6.03 -15.30 -4.98
N PHE A 175 -7.13 -15.39 -5.73
CA PHE A 175 -7.48 -14.40 -6.76
C PHE A 175 -7.97 -13.07 -6.19
N PHE A 176 -8.62 -13.07 -5.03
CA PHE A 176 -9.14 -11.86 -4.41
C PHE A 176 -8.06 -10.79 -4.10
N PRO A 177 -6.95 -11.11 -3.39
CA PRO A 177 -5.90 -10.11 -3.16
C PRO A 177 -5.21 -9.67 -4.46
N ALA A 178 -5.11 -10.58 -5.43
CA ALA A 178 -4.56 -10.25 -6.75
C ALA A 178 -5.44 -9.23 -7.49
N SER A 179 -6.76 -9.40 -7.46
CA SER A 179 -7.69 -8.44 -8.09
C SER A 179 -7.58 -7.05 -7.46
N VAL A 180 -7.51 -6.98 -6.13
CA VAL A 180 -7.35 -5.70 -5.42
C VAL A 180 -6.06 -5.00 -5.82
N MET A 181 -4.95 -5.75 -5.94
CA MET A 181 -3.66 -5.18 -6.34
C MET A 181 -3.64 -4.69 -7.79
N VAL A 182 -4.18 -5.46 -8.74
CA VAL A 182 -4.26 -5.04 -10.15
C VAL A 182 -5.11 -3.78 -10.28
N LEU A 183 -6.29 -3.75 -9.64
CA LEU A 183 -7.16 -2.57 -9.66
C LEU A 183 -6.50 -1.35 -9.01
N ALA A 184 -5.73 -1.55 -7.94
CA ALA A 184 -5.03 -0.47 -7.25
C ALA A 184 -3.88 0.13 -8.06
N VAL A 185 -3.21 -0.67 -8.89
CA VAL A 185 -2.04 -0.23 -9.68
C VAL A 185 -2.45 0.32 -11.03
N GLU A 186 -3.33 -0.38 -11.74
CA GLU A 186 -3.66 -0.05 -13.13
C GLU A 186 -4.84 0.92 -13.23
N HIS A 187 -5.64 1.06 -12.16
CA HIS A 187 -6.92 1.78 -12.18
C HIS A 187 -7.92 1.26 -13.26
N SER A 188 -7.58 0.18 -13.96
CA SER A 188 -8.33 -0.47 -15.03
C SER A 188 -8.37 -1.99 -14.84
N PHE A 189 -9.20 -2.65 -15.65
CA PHE A 189 -9.28 -4.12 -15.76
C PHE A 189 -8.36 -4.63 -16.87
#